data_AF-A0A0N4TQH9-F1
#
_entry.id   AF-A0A0N4TQH9-F1
#
_cell.length_a   1.000
_cell.length_b   1.000
_cell.length_c   1.000
_cell.angle_alpha   90.00
_cell.angle_beta   90.00
_cell.angle_gamma   90.00
#
_symmetry.space_group_name_H-M   'P 1'
#
loop_
_entity.id
_entity.type
_entity.pdbx_description
1 polymer ?
#
loop_
_entity_poly.entity_id
_entity_poly.type
_entity_poly.pdbx_seq_one_letter_code
_entity_poly.pdbx_strand_id
1 'polypeptide(L)' 'MSIQALLNSLKVISKRYGEDNIDRLHYFLTANLLVAVSTITAWKMFDGKAIECMPPTTFPNSWVTVSFNVLGK' A
#
# COMPACT_ATOMS: atom_id res chain seq x y z
N MET A 1 4.17 -40.36 10.50
CA MET A 1 3.23 -39.23 10.64
C MET A 1 3.84 -37.93 10.10
N SER A 2 4.28 -37.86 8.84
CA SER A 2 4.86 -36.61 8.30
C SER A 2 4.44 -36.39 6.85
N ILE A 3 4.61 -37.42 6.01
CA ILE A 3 4.27 -37.34 4.59
C ILE A 3 2.76 -37.19 4.35
N GLN A 4 1.89 -37.83 5.15
CA GLN A 4 0.43 -37.66 5.02
C GLN A 4 -0.06 -36.24 5.35
N ALA A 5 0.54 -35.58 6.35
CA ALA A 5 0.20 -34.20 6.69
C ALA A 5 0.65 -33.24 5.59
N LEU A 6 1.83 -33.50 5.01
CA LEU A 6 2.42 -32.74 3.92
C LEU A 6 1.65 -32.92 2.61
N LEU A 7 1.19 -34.14 2.32
CA LEU A 7 0.33 -34.39 1.18
C LEU A 7 -1.05 -33.77 1.36
N ASN A 8 -1.60 -33.77 2.59
CA ASN A 8 -2.91 -33.17 2.86
C ASN A 8 -2.86 -31.63 2.77
N SER A 9 -1.78 -31.00 3.22
CA SER A 9 -1.58 -29.55 3.06
C SER A 9 -1.38 -29.17 1.59
N LEU A 10 -0.60 -29.95 0.82
CA LEU A 10 -0.49 -29.77 -0.63
C LEU A 10 -1.84 -29.96 -1.32
N LYS A 11 -2.68 -30.89 -0.87
CA LYS A 11 -4.01 -31.13 -1.45
C LYS A 11 -4.99 -29.99 -1.17
N VAL A 12 -4.88 -29.33 -0.01
CA VAL A 12 -5.69 -28.12 0.31
C VAL A 12 -5.27 -26.95 -0.57
N ILE A 13 -3.96 -26.78 -0.81
CA ILE A 13 -3.42 -25.76 -1.72
C ILE A 13 -3.78 -26.08 -3.18
N SER A 14 -3.67 -27.35 -3.57
CA SER A 14 -4.02 -27.83 -4.91
C SER A 14 -5.52 -27.80 -5.19
N LYS A 15 -6.38 -28.00 -4.18
CA LYS A 15 -7.84 -27.88 -4.32
C LYS A 15 -8.31 -26.43 -4.43
N ARG A 16 -7.50 -25.47 -3.95
CA ARG A 16 -7.64 -24.05 -4.34
C ARG A 16 -7.22 -23.79 -5.78
N TYR A 17 -6.38 -24.66 -6.36
CA TYR A 17 -5.87 -24.57 -7.73
C TYR A 17 -6.81 -25.23 -8.75
N GLY A 18 -8.12 -24.97 -8.62
CA GLY A 18 -9.08 -25.12 -9.70
C GLY A 18 -9.33 -23.77 -10.37
N GLU A 19 -8.29 -22.94 -10.45
CA GLU A 19 -8.38 -21.53 -10.81
C GLU A 19 -8.37 -21.38 -12.33
N ASP A 20 -9.45 -20.85 -12.86
CA ASP A 20 -9.49 -20.35 -14.22
C ASP A 20 -8.36 -19.33 -14.40
N ASN A 21 -7.77 -19.25 -15.59
CA ASN A 21 -6.66 -18.35 -15.89
C ASN A 21 -6.94 -16.88 -15.50
N ILE A 22 -8.22 -16.53 -15.39
CA ILE A 22 -8.75 -15.24 -14.99
C ILE A 22 -8.46 -14.94 -13.51
N ASP A 23 -8.58 -15.92 -12.62
CA ASP A 23 -8.27 -15.74 -11.19
C ASP A 23 -6.77 -15.52 -10.99
N ARG A 24 -5.94 -16.25 -11.73
CA ARG A 24 -4.47 -16.06 -11.73
C ARG A 24 -4.07 -14.68 -12.28
N LEU A 25 -4.79 -14.21 -13.30
CA LEU A 25 -4.58 -12.87 -13.86
C LEU A 25 -4.96 -11.79 -12.84
N HIS A 26 -6.10 -11.94 -12.16
CA HIS A 26 -6.56 -10.98 -11.16
C HIS A 26 -5.64 -10.92 -9.94
N TYR A 27 -5.19 -12.07 -9.42
CA TYR A 27 -4.25 -12.12 -8.30
C TYR A 27 -2.94 -11.38 -8.63
N PHE A 28 -2.41 -11.59 -9.84
CA PHE A 28 -1.21 -10.92 -10.31
C PHE A 28 -1.46 -9.42 -10.57
N LEU A 29 -2.51 -9.07 -11.31
CA LEU A 29 -2.77 -7.69 -11.71
C LEU A 29 -3.11 -6.79 -10.52
N THR A 30 -4.03 -7.21 -9.65
CA THR A 30 -4.50 -6.38 -8.53
C THR A 30 -3.36 -6.09 -7.56
N ALA A 31 -2.53 -7.07 -7.23
CA ALA A 31 -1.41 -6.87 -6.31
C ALA A 31 -0.35 -5.93 -6.89
N ASN A 32 0.07 -6.15 -8.15
CA ASN A 32 1.06 -5.30 -8.81
C ASN A 32 0.54 -3.87 -9.02
N LEU A 33 -0.74 -3.70 -9.33
CA LEU A 33 -1.36 -2.39 -9.49
C LEU A 33 -1.41 -1.64 -8.15
N LEU A 34 -1.75 -2.32 -7.05
CA LEU A 34 -1.76 -1.69 -5.73
C LEU A 34 -0.37 -1.16 -5.36
N VAL A 35 0.67 -1.98 -5.56
CA VAL A 35 2.07 -1.61 -5.29
C VAL A 35 2.54 -0.47 -6.19
N ALA A 36 2.19 -0.50 -7.48
CA ALA A 36 2.53 0.56 -8.41
C ALA A 36 1.86 1.89 -8.01
N VAL A 37 0.57 1.88 -7.73
CA VAL A 37 -0.18 3.08 -7.35
C VAL A 37 0.29 3.61 -5.99
N SER A 38 0.56 2.74 -5.01
CA SER A 38 1.10 3.18 -3.72
C SER A 38 2.48 3.84 -3.88
N THR A 39 3.33 3.30 -4.74
CA THR A 39 4.65 3.88 -5.00
C THR A 39 4.53 5.22 -5.73
N ILE A 40 3.66 5.32 -6.75
CA ILE A 40 3.43 6.57 -7.50
C ILE A 40 2.85 7.67 -6.59
N THR A 41 1.87 7.32 -5.74
CA THR A 41 1.24 8.27 -4.82
C THR A 41 2.21 8.73 -3.75
N ALA A 42 2.97 7.82 -3.14
CA ALA A 42 4.03 8.18 -2.21
C ALA A 42 5.05 9.12 -2.87
N TRP A 43 5.50 8.79 -4.08
CA TRP A 43 6.46 9.62 -4.82
C TRP A 43 5.92 11.04 -5.08
N LYS A 44 4.64 11.16 -5.45
CA LYS A 44 3.96 12.47 -5.58
C LYS A 44 3.78 13.21 -4.25
N MET A 45 3.64 12.52 -3.12
CA MET A 45 3.55 13.16 -1.80
C MET A 45 4.89 13.75 -1.36
N PHE A 46 6.01 13.24 -1.86
CA PHE A 46 7.36 13.75 -1.56
C PHE A 46 7.85 14.83 -2.52
N ASP A 47 7.20 15.01 -3.68
CA ASP A 47 7.56 16.04 -4.67
C ASP A 47 7.02 17.45 -4.30
N GLY A 48 6.34 17.58 -3.15
CA GLY A 48 5.75 18.85 -2.68
C GLY A 48 5.55 18.92 -1.17
N LYS A 49 4.68 19.83 -0.71
CA LYS A 49 4.28 19.91 0.71
C LYS A 49 3.24 18.83 0.98
N ALA A 50 3.58 17.84 1.79
CA ALA A 50 2.76 16.64 2.05
C ALA A 50 1.34 16.96 2.56
N ILE A 51 1.15 18.12 3.22
CA ILE A 51 -0.10 18.68 3.72
C ILE A 51 0.05 20.21 3.76
N GLU A 52 -0.76 20.94 3.00
CA GLU A 52 -0.93 22.38 3.18
C GLU A 52 -1.99 22.59 4.27
N CYS A 53 -1.58 23.08 5.44
CA CYS A 53 -2.53 23.57 6.43
C CYS A 53 -3.04 24.94 5.98
N MET A 54 -4.30 25.28 6.23
CA MET A 54 -4.79 26.66 6.07
C MET A 54 -4.55 27.40 7.39
N PRO A 55 -3.43 28.14 7.56
CA PRO A 55 -3.22 28.92 8.77
C PRO A 55 -4.20 30.12 8.79
N PRO A 56 -4.68 30.52 9.97
CA PRO A 56 -5.34 31.82 10.13
C PRO A 56 -4.39 32.93 9.68
N THR A 57 -4.90 33.93 8.95
CA THR A 57 -4.14 35.01 8.30
C THR A 57 -3.32 35.90 9.24
N THR A 58 -3.48 35.73 10.56
CA THR A 58 -2.80 36.48 11.61
C THR A 58 -1.44 35.90 12.02
N PHE A 59 -1.11 34.68 11.58
CA PHE A 59 0.16 34.04 11.95
C PHE A 59 1.29 34.33 10.95
N PRO A 60 2.51 34.63 11.42
CA PRO A 60 3.66 34.82 10.55
C PRO A 60 4.06 33.49 9.88
N ASN A 61 4.61 33.58 8.66
CA ASN A 61 5.00 32.42 7.83
C ASN A 61 5.94 31.42 8.54
N SER A 62 6.66 31.84 9.58
CA SER A 62 7.50 30.96 10.40
C SER A 62 6.71 29.91 11.19
N TRP A 63 5.47 30.20 11.59
CA TRP A 63 4.60 29.27 12.33
C TRP A 63 3.99 28.18 11.43
N VAL A 64 3.87 28.47 10.13
CA VAL A 64 3.41 27.50 9.12
C VAL A 64 4.45 26.39 8.94
N THR A 65 5.74 26.75 8.93
CA THR A 65 6.86 25.80 8.85
C THR A 65 6.97 24.92 10.09
N VAL A 66 6.73 25.48 11.28
CA VAL A 66 6.77 24.72 12.54
C VAL A 66 5.61 23.73 12.63
N SER A 67 4.40 24.13 12.23
CA SER A 67 3.23 23.24 12.21
C SER A 67 3.42 22.06 11.26
N PHE A 68 4.06 22.27 10.11
CA PHE A 68 4.39 21.22 9.14
C PHE A 68 5.42 20.21 9.69
N ASN A 69 6.41 20.67 10.45
CA ASN A 69 7.44 19.79 11.05
C ASN A 69 6.87 18.95 12.21
N VAL A 70 5.93 19.51 12.99
CA VAL A 70 5.29 18.80 14.11
C VAL A 70 4.33 17.70 13.63
N LEU A 71 3.66 17.88 12.48
CA LEU A 71 2.78 16.85 11.87
C LEU A 71 3.55 15.74 11.14
N GLY A 72 4.85 15.94 10.87
CA GLY A 72 5.74 14.95 10.24
C GLY A 72 6.49 14.04 11.22
N LYS A 73 6.14 14.08 12.51
CA LYS A 73 6.64 13.15 13.54
C LYS A 73 5.54 12.24 14.08
#